data_AF-A0A9R0I100-F1
#
_entry.id   AF-A0A9R0I100-F1
#
_cell.length_a   1.000
_cell.length_b   1.000
_cell.length_c   1.000
_cell.angle_alpha   90.00
_cell.angle_beta   90.00
_cell.angle_gamma   90.00
#
_symmetry.space_group_name_H-M   'P 1'
#
loop_
_entity.id
_entity.type
_entity.pdbx_description
1 polymer ?
#
loop_
_entity_poly.entity_id
_entity_poly.type
_entity_poly.pdbx_seq_one_letter_code
_entity_poly.pdbx_strand_id
1 'polypeptide(L)'
;MADINVTPEVVEDVEIDLEAKAKEYEASSKANNSGEYQLTTDIKNFSKGRVHKVETHFWNGRTLTNFPALPINTGVAMRQAGPLPKGVKWGIVYADGEDTTARKFIVAVDGPSGKIYVEAGPIGPVDWNVVEVKLDQHSGSKAETTDPILGGKIVAQVTGTYAVARFNN
;
A
#
# COMPACT_ATOMS: atom_id res chain seq x y z
N MET A 1 -5.86 -12.80 16.44
CA MET A 1 -5.79 -11.43 17.00
C MET A 1 -6.68 -10.55 16.14
N ALA A 2 -7.46 -9.66 16.75
CA ALA A 2 -8.18 -8.63 15.99
C ALA A 2 -7.18 -7.59 15.47
N ASP A 3 -7.42 -7.06 14.28
CA ASP A 3 -6.57 -6.01 13.70
C ASP A 3 -6.61 -4.75 14.58
N ILE A 4 -5.45 -4.12 14.78
CA ILE A 4 -5.37 -2.86 15.53
C ILE A 4 -5.88 -1.73 14.64
N ASN A 5 -6.88 -0.98 15.11
CA ASN A 5 -7.33 0.21 14.39
C ASN A 5 -6.24 1.29 14.40
N VAL A 6 -5.94 1.82 13.22
CA VAL A 6 -5.09 3.01 13.04
C VAL A 6 -5.93 4.17 12.54
N THR A 7 -5.62 5.37 13.04
CA THR A 7 -6.31 6.61 12.68
C THR A 7 -5.48 7.35 11.64
N PRO A 8 -6.06 7.80 10.51
CA PRO A 8 -5.35 8.66 9.57
C PRO A 8 -4.96 9.98 10.22
N GLU A 9 -3.74 10.44 9.98
CA GLU A 9 -3.21 11.70 10.48
C GLU A 9 -3.02 12.69 9.34
N VAL A 10 -3.07 13.99 9.61
CA VAL A 10 -2.77 15.02 8.61
C VAL A 10 -1.30 14.92 8.24
N VAL A 11 -1.00 14.88 6.94
CA VAL A 11 0.37 14.75 6.41
C VAL A 11 0.62 15.77 5.32
N GLU A 12 1.88 16.14 5.17
CA GLU A 12 2.36 16.95 4.06
C GLU A 12 3.03 16.07 3.00
N ASP A 13 2.98 16.50 1.73
CA ASP A 13 3.71 15.83 0.65
C ASP A 13 5.17 16.30 0.62
N VAL A 14 5.92 15.80 1.61
CA VAL A 14 7.36 16.00 1.70
C VAL A 14 8.12 14.78 1.21
N GLU A 15 9.37 15.00 0.80
CA GLU A 15 10.29 13.92 0.48
C GLU A 15 10.52 13.05 1.72
N ILE A 16 10.47 11.74 1.53
CA ILE A 16 10.67 10.76 2.60
C ILE A 16 12.00 10.07 2.33
N ASP A 17 12.89 10.07 3.33
CA ASP A 17 14.05 9.18 3.33
C ASP A 17 13.59 7.74 3.58
N LEU A 18 13.37 7.02 2.48
CA LEU A 18 12.88 5.63 2.47
C LEU A 18 13.86 4.68 3.16
N GLU A 19 15.17 4.92 3.05
CA GLU A 19 16.18 4.06 3.67
C GLU A 19 16.23 4.26 5.18
N ALA A 20 16.16 5.52 5.64
CA ALA A 20 16.07 5.83 7.06
C ALA A 20 14.82 5.20 7.68
N LYS A 21 13.67 5.32 7.00
CA LYS A 21 12.42 4.69 7.44
C LYS A 21 12.48 3.17 7.46
N ALA A 22 13.04 2.55 6.42
CA ALA A 22 13.25 1.10 6.39
C ALA A 22 14.09 0.64 7.59
N LYS A 23 15.22 1.30 7.86
CA LYS A 23 16.11 0.99 9.00
C LYS A 23 15.40 1.17 10.35
N GLU A 24 14.61 2.23 10.51
CA GLU A 24 13.82 2.49 11.72
C GLU A 24 12.85 1.33 12.00
N TYR A 25 12.08 0.92 10.99
CA TYR A 25 11.11 -0.17 11.14
C TYR A 25 11.77 -1.54 11.30
N GLU A 26 12.88 -1.81 10.60
CA GLU A 26 13.65 -3.03 10.80
C GLU A 26 14.16 -3.14 12.24
N ALA A 27 14.72 -2.06 12.79
CA ALA A 27 15.21 -2.03 14.17
C ALA A 27 14.07 -2.32 15.17
N SER A 28 12.90 -1.69 14.96
CA SER A 28 11.70 -1.92 15.78
C SER A 28 11.20 -3.36 15.69
N SER A 29 11.17 -3.95 14.50
CA SER A 29 10.74 -5.35 14.30
C SER A 29 11.63 -6.36 15.01
N LYS A 30 12.96 -6.13 15.00
CA LYS A 30 13.96 -6.95 15.69
C LYS A 30 13.85 -6.83 17.20
N ALA A 31 13.65 -5.61 17.71
CA ALA A 31 13.45 -5.37 19.15
C ALA A 31 12.20 -6.10 19.69
N ASN A 32 11.14 -6.21 18.87
CA ASN A 32 9.92 -6.92 19.24
C ASN A 32 10.00 -8.45 19.07
N ASN A 33 11.17 -8.98 18.67
CA ASN A 33 11.49 -10.40 18.53
C ASN A 33 10.40 -11.23 17.82
N SER A 34 9.80 -10.65 16.77
CA SER A 34 8.54 -11.18 16.24
C SER A 34 8.64 -12.54 15.55
N GLY A 35 9.85 -12.99 15.18
CA GLY A 35 10.07 -14.23 14.43
C GLY A 35 9.43 -14.23 13.02
N GLU A 36 8.77 -13.14 12.62
CA GLU A 36 8.06 -12.96 11.37
C GLU A 36 8.72 -11.84 10.55
N TYR A 37 8.54 -11.86 9.24
CA TYR A 37 8.82 -10.70 8.40
C TYR A 37 7.75 -9.65 8.69
N GLN A 38 8.15 -8.41 8.98
CA GLN A 38 7.22 -7.29 9.13
C GLN A 38 7.45 -6.25 8.03
N LEU A 39 6.37 -5.77 7.46
CA LEU A 39 6.35 -4.67 6.51
C LEU A 39 5.54 -3.52 7.12
N THR A 40 6.06 -2.30 7.00
CA THR A 40 5.24 -1.11 7.22
C THR A 40 4.96 -0.47 5.87
N THR A 41 3.70 -0.17 5.59
CA THR A 41 3.27 0.54 4.39
C THR A 41 2.57 1.82 4.77
N ASP A 42 3.14 2.95 4.36
CA ASP A 42 2.49 4.26 4.46
C ASP A 42 1.60 4.48 3.25
N ILE A 43 0.31 4.74 3.47
CA ILE A 43 -0.58 5.19 2.40
C ILE A 43 -1.00 6.62 2.69
N LYS A 44 -0.84 7.49 1.70
CA LYS A 44 -1.10 8.93 1.79
C LYS A 44 -2.06 9.37 0.69
N ASN A 45 -3.05 10.18 1.05
CA ASN A 45 -4.02 10.74 0.13
C ASN A 45 -3.80 12.25 -0.04
N PHE A 46 -3.32 12.65 -1.21
CA PHE A 46 -3.21 14.03 -1.68
C PHE A 46 -4.17 14.32 -2.84
N SER A 47 -5.19 13.47 -3.03
CA SER A 47 -6.25 13.69 -4.00
C SER A 47 -7.22 14.77 -3.50
N LYS A 48 -7.97 15.39 -4.41
CA LYS A 48 -9.03 16.37 -4.13
C LYS A 48 -10.21 15.82 -3.31
N GLY A 49 -10.27 14.51 -3.10
CA GLY A 49 -11.36 13.82 -2.42
C GLY A 49 -10.86 12.74 -1.46
N ARG A 50 -11.77 12.24 -0.62
CA ARG A 50 -11.52 11.08 0.25
C ARG A 50 -11.32 9.84 -0.61
N VAL A 51 -10.37 8.98 -0.24
CA VAL A 51 -10.28 7.63 -0.80
C VAL A 51 -10.79 6.60 0.19
N HIS A 52 -11.66 5.70 -0.29
CA HIS A 52 -12.33 4.67 0.47
C HIS A 52 -11.64 3.33 0.21
N LYS A 53 -11.37 2.56 1.27
CA LYS A 53 -10.93 1.18 1.08
C LYS A 53 -12.09 0.36 0.49
N VAL A 54 -11.84 -0.29 -0.63
CA VAL A 54 -12.79 -1.21 -1.27
C VAL A 54 -12.50 -2.64 -0.82
N GLU A 55 -11.28 -3.11 -1.05
CA GLU A 55 -10.90 -4.51 -0.82
C GLU A 55 -9.41 -4.63 -0.48
N THR A 56 -9.05 -5.65 0.30
CA THR A 56 -7.67 -6.05 0.57
C THR A 56 -7.50 -7.53 0.28
N HIS A 57 -6.36 -7.90 -0.28
CA HIS A 57 -6.03 -9.29 -0.61
C HIS A 57 -4.63 -9.64 -0.11
N PHE A 58 -4.46 -10.84 0.44
CA PHE A 58 -3.18 -11.35 0.89
C PHE A 58 -2.93 -12.70 0.21
N TRP A 59 -1.92 -12.75 -0.65
CA TRP A 59 -1.39 -14.01 -1.17
C TRP A 59 -0.55 -14.71 -0.11
N ASN A 60 0.13 -13.93 0.74
CA ASN A 60 0.85 -14.45 1.90
C ASN A 60 0.98 -13.41 3.02
N GLY A 61 0.97 -13.88 4.25
CA GLY A 61 0.97 -13.03 5.44
C GLY A 61 -0.42 -12.50 5.78
N ARG A 62 -0.46 -11.44 6.57
CA ARG A 62 -1.69 -10.83 7.10
C ARG A 62 -1.43 -9.40 7.52
N THR A 63 -2.51 -8.67 7.78
CA THR A 63 -2.40 -7.37 8.40
C THR A 63 -2.22 -7.48 9.92
N LEU A 64 -1.55 -6.49 10.51
CA LEU A 64 -1.46 -6.26 11.95
C LEU A 64 -2.31 -5.06 12.37
N THR A 65 -2.44 -4.08 11.48
CA THR A 65 -3.29 -2.91 11.64
C THR A 65 -4.32 -2.85 10.52
N ASN A 66 -5.47 -2.24 10.75
CA ASN A 66 -6.48 -2.10 9.70
C ASN A 66 -6.02 -1.15 8.58
N PHE A 67 -6.75 -1.21 7.47
CA PHE A 67 -6.65 -0.28 6.35
C PHE A 67 -7.85 0.68 6.42
N PRO A 68 -7.67 1.94 6.86
CA PRO A 68 -8.76 2.90 6.94
C PRO A 68 -9.01 3.59 5.60
N ALA A 69 -10.19 4.19 5.45
CA ALA A 69 -10.41 5.22 4.43
C ALA A 69 -9.61 6.49 4.79
N LEU A 70 -9.13 7.22 3.79
CA LEU A 70 -8.23 8.35 3.96
C LEU A 70 -8.91 9.64 3.50
N PRO A 71 -9.22 10.57 4.43
CA PRO A 71 -9.57 11.95 4.08
C PRO A 71 -8.48 12.64 3.26
N ILE A 72 -8.80 13.81 2.72
CA ILE A 72 -7.85 14.65 1.97
C ILE A 72 -6.68 15.05 2.89
N ASN A 73 -5.46 15.01 2.35
CA ASN A 73 -4.21 15.34 3.04
C ASN A 73 -3.98 14.53 4.31
N THR A 74 -4.38 13.26 4.29
CA THR A 74 -4.12 12.34 5.40
C THR A 74 -3.29 11.15 4.96
N GLY A 75 -2.56 10.58 5.92
CA GLY A 75 -1.79 9.37 5.74
C GLY A 75 -1.92 8.42 6.92
N VAL A 76 -1.58 7.17 6.69
CA VAL A 76 -1.57 6.13 7.73
C VAL A 76 -0.44 5.15 7.49
N ALA A 77 0.26 4.81 8.56
CA ALA A 77 1.29 3.76 8.57
C ALA A 77 0.64 2.45 9.00
N MET A 78 0.58 1.48 8.08
CA MET A 78 -0.05 0.19 8.33
C MET A 78 1.01 -0.89 8.41
N ARG A 79 0.82 -1.83 9.32
CA ARG A 79 1.74 -2.93 9.54
C ARG A 79 1.17 -4.23 9.03
N GLN A 80 2.00 -5.00 8.36
CA GLN A 80 1.71 -6.35 7.90
C GLN A 80 2.79 -7.30 8.43
N ALA A 81 2.44 -8.56 8.61
CA ALA A 81 3.38 -9.60 9.03
C ALA A 81 3.11 -10.92 8.33
N GLY A 82 4.16 -11.72 8.18
CA GLY A 82 4.02 -13.06 7.65
C GLY A 82 5.24 -13.95 7.92
N PRO A 83 5.04 -15.27 7.77
CA PRO A 83 6.06 -16.25 8.14
C PRO A 83 7.27 -16.16 7.22
N LEU A 84 8.46 -16.24 7.81
CA LEU A 84 9.69 -16.41 7.05
C LEU A 84 9.78 -17.82 6.44
N PRO A 85 10.36 -18.01 5.24
CA PRO A 85 10.97 -16.98 4.39
C PRO A 85 9.97 -16.27 3.44
N LYS A 86 8.71 -16.73 3.38
CA LYS A 86 7.72 -16.22 2.40
C LYS A 86 7.31 -14.76 2.65
N GLY A 87 7.49 -14.26 3.86
CA GLY A 87 7.24 -12.88 4.27
C GLY A 87 5.82 -12.38 4.02
N VAL A 88 5.65 -11.21 3.40
CA VAL A 88 4.34 -10.60 3.13
C VAL A 88 4.20 -10.29 1.64
N LYS A 89 3.09 -10.76 1.05
CA LYS A 89 2.67 -10.44 -0.32
C LYS A 89 1.18 -10.11 -0.32
N TRP A 90 0.83 -8.89 -0.69
CA TRP A 90 -0.53 -8.36 -0.50
C TRP A 90 -0.87 -7.26 -1.50
N GLY A 91 -2.16 -6.95 -1.62
CA GLY A 91 -2.66 -5.82 -2.36
C GLY A 91 -3.89 -5.19 -1.74
N ILE A 92 -4.16 -3.94 -2.13
CA ILE A 92 -5.31 -3.16 -1.70
C ILE A 92 -5.89 -2.37 -2.85
N VAL A 93 -7.19 -2.17 -2.78
CA VAL A 93 -7.95 -1.29 -3.66
C VAL A 93 -8.53 -0.15 -2.84
N TYR A 94 -8.16 1.07 -3.21
CA TYR A 94 -8.83 2.29 -2.80
C TYR A 94 -9.70 2.82 -3.93
N ALA A 95 -10.74 3.59 -3.62
CA ALA A 95 -11.50 4.32 -4.63
C ALA A 95 -11.83 5.75 -4.19
N ASP A 96 -11.87 6.70 -5.13
CA ASP A 96 -12.19 8.11 -4.88
C ASP A 96 -13.69 8.45 -5.02
N GLY A 97 -14.57 7.45 -4.87
CA GLY A 97 -16.02 7.58 -4.90
C GLY A 97 -16.71 6.23 -4.69
N GLU A 98 -18.05 6.22 -4.70
CA GLU A 98 -18.86 5.02 -4.48
C GLU A 98 -19.74 4.64 -5.68
N ASP A 99 -19.79 5.47 -6.73
CA ASP A 99 -20.60 5.24 -7.94
C ASP A 99 -19.78 4.71 -9.12
N THR A 100 -20.43 4.45 -10.26
CA THR A 100 -19.81 3.90 -11.47
C THR A 100 -18.79 4.84 -12.14
N THR A 101 -18.67 6.08 -11.68
CA THR A 101 -17.66 7.05 -12.15
C THR A 101 -16.44 7.11 -11.24
N ALA A 102 -16.49 6.45 -10.07
CA ALA A 102 -15.39 6.35 -9.15
C ALA A 102 -14.18 5.68 -9.83
N ARG A 103 -12.99 6.17 -9.50
CA ARG A 103 -11.73 5.55 -9.89
C ARG A 103 -11.27 4.64 -8.76
N LYS A 104 -10.76 3.47 -9.12
CA LYS A 104 -9.98 2.63 -8.21
C LYS A 104 -8.48 2.83 -8.39
N PHE A 105 -7.77 2.72 -7.27
CA PHE A 105 -6.32 2.70 -7.16
C PHE A 105 -5.92 1.36 -6.55
N ILE A 106 -5.17 0.57 -7.29
CA ILE A 106 -4.62 -0.70 -6.83
C ILE A 106 -3.16 -0.49 -6.46
N VAL A 107 -2.78 -0.96 -5.28
CA VAL A 107 -1.38 -1.07 -4.85
C VAL A 107 -1.15 -2.52 -4.45
N ALA A 108 -0.11 -3.15 -4.98
CA ALA A 108 0.29 -4.51 -4.62
C ALA A 108 1.79 -4.56 -4.33
N VAL A 109 2.17 -5.26 -3.27
CA VAL A 109 3.54 -5.31 -2.76
C VAL A 109 3.95 -6.75 -2.50
N ASP A 110 5.13 -7.10 -2.98
CA ASP A 110 5.87 -8.29 -2.56
C ASP A 110 7.07 -7.81 -1.72
N GLY A 111 6.93 -7.89 -0.40
CA GLY A 111 7.92 -7.37 0.55
C GLY A 111 9.28 -8.05 0.41
N PRO A 112 9.36 -9.40 0.48
CA PRO A 112 10.64 -10.11 0.41
C PRO A 112 11.43 -9.87 -0.88
N SER A 113 10.75 -9.74 -2.02
CA SER A 113 11.42 -9.42 -3.29
C SER A 113 11.60 -7.92 -3.54
N GLY A 114 11.04 -7.06 -2.67
CA GLY A 114 11.10 -5.61 -2.82
C GLY A 114 10.41 -5.10 -4.09
N LYS A 115 9.34 -5.76 -4.52
CA LYS A 115 8.58 -5.40 -5.72
C LYS A 115 7.29 -4.68 -5.35
N ILE A 116 6.91 -3.70 -6.16
CA ILE A 116 5.65 -2.97 -6.00
C ILE A 116 4.99 -2.73 -7.36
N TYR A 117 3.69 -2.93 -7.43
CA TYR A 117 2.87 -2.74 -8.62
C TYR A 117 1.70 -1.80 -8.30
N VAL A 118 1.36 -0.92 -9.25
CA VAL A 118 0.20 -0.03 -9.13
C VAL A 118 -0.63 -0.01 -10.41
N GLU A 119 -1.94 0.15 -10.26
CA GLU A 119 -2.89 0.31 -11.36
C GLU A 119 -3.95 1.34 -10.99
N ALA A 120 -4.38 2.17 -11.93
CA ALA A 120 -5.48 3.12 -11.74
C ALA A 120 -6.47 3.00 -12.91
N GLY A 121 -7.76 3.11 -12.62
CA GLY A 121 -8.80 3.02 -13.64
C GLY A 121 -10.22 3.01 -13.06
N PRO A 122 -11.25 2.77 -13.88
CA PRO A 122 -12.64 2.78 -13.43
C PRO A 122 -12.90 1.70 -12.37
N ILE A 123 -13.83 2.00 -11.46
CA ILE A 123 -14.29 1.04 -10.46
C ILE A 123 -14.87 -0.21 -11.15
N GLY A 124 -14.54 -1.37 -10.60
CA GLY A 124 -14.93 -2.67 -11.16
C GLY A 124 -14.19 -3.81 -10.48
N PRO A 125 -14.60 -5.07 -10.72
CA PRO A 125 -14.00 -6.23 -10.08
C PRO A 125 -12.49 -6.28 -10.29
N VAL A 126 -11.77 -6.82 -9.31
CA VAL A 126 -10.32 -6.96 -9.34
C VAL A 126 -10.00 -8.45 -9.43
N ASP A 127 -9.33 -8.84 -10.51
CA ASP A 127 -8.77 -10.18 -10.62
C ASP A 127 -7.40 -10.21 -9.94
N TRP A 128 -7.37 -10.68 -8.71
CA TRP A 128 -6.14 -10.76 -7.93
C TRP A 128 -5.11 -11.73 -8.52
N ASN A 129 -5.50 -12.75 -9.29
CA ASN A 129 -4.51 -13.61 -9.96
C ASN A 129 -3.76 -12.83 -11.04
N VAL A 130 -4.47 -11.98 -11.78
CA VAL A 130 -3.85 -11.10 -12.79
C VAL A 130 -2.94 -10.07 -12.12
N VAL A 131 -3.38 -9.46 -11.01
CA VAL A 131 -2.54 -8.51 -10.25
C VAL A 131 -1.28 -9.21 -9.72
N GLU A 132 -1.40 -10.45 -9.24
CA GLU A 132 -0.25 -11.22 -8.78
C GLU A 132 0.78 -11.45 -9.87
N VAL A 133 0.33 -11.90 -11.06
CA VAL A 133 1.21 -12.12 -12.21
C VAL A 133 1.92 -10.83 -12.61
N LYS A 134 1.20 -9.70 -12.65
CA LYS A 134 1.80 -8.40 -12.98
C LYS A 134 2.83 -7.97 -11.93
N LEU A 135 2.54 -8.17 -10.64
CA LEU A 135 3.47 -7.91 -9.54
C LEU A 135 4.73 -8.78 -9.66
N ASP A 136 4.57 -10.08 -9.96
CA ASP A 136 5.68 -11.02 -10.08
C ASP A 136 6.58 -10.70 -11.29
N GLN A 137 5.98 -10.25 -12.39
CA GLN A 137 6.69 -9.81 -13.59
C GLN A 137 7.34 -8.43 -13.42
N HIS A 138 6.84 -7.60 -12.50
CA HIS A 138 7.43 -6.30 -12.23
C HIS A 138 8.83 -6.47 -11.63
N SER A 139 9.80 -5.74 -12.16
CA SER A 139 11.20 -5.83 -11.74
C SER A 139 11.64 -4.70 -10.81
N GLY A 140 10.77 -3.71 -10.59
CA GLY A 140 11.11 -2.47 -9.90
C GLY A 140 10.60 -2.38 -8.47
N SER A 141 11.32 -1.63 -7.65
CA SER A 141 10.91 -1.23 -6.31
C SER A 141 10.13 0.09 -6.28
N LYS A 142 9.90 0.69 -7.45
CA LYS A 142 9.07 1.88 -7.67
C LYS A 142 8.09 1.61 -8.80
N ALA A 143 6.87 2.11 -8.67
CA ALA A 143 5.86 2.08 -9.70
C ALA A 143 5.04 3.38 -9.67
N GLU A 144 4.66 3.85 -10.85
CA GLU A 144 3.88 5.06 -11.03
C GLU A 144 2.89 4.83 -12.17
N THR A 145 1.67 5.34 -12.00
CA THR A 145 0.66 5.33 -13.05
C THR A 145 -0.23 6.55 -12.93
N THR A 146 -0.75 7.00 -14.07
CA THR A 146 -1.76 8.04 -14.17
C THR A 146 -2.91 7.50 -14.99
N ASP A 147 -4.12 7.54 -14.44
CA ASP A 147 -5.35 7.21 -15.16
C ASP A 147 -5.52 8.19 -16.33
N PRO A 148 -5.47 7.71 -17.59
CA PRO A 148 -5.49 8.59 -18.76
C PRO A 148 -6.86 9.21 -19.03
N ILE A 149 -7.94 8.68 -18.44
CA ILE A 149 -9.31 9.14 -18.68
C ILE A 149 -9.71 10.14 -17.62
N LEU A 150 -9.47 9.80 -16.36
CA LEU A 150 -9.95 10.61 -15.25
C LEU A 150 -8.83 11.48 -14.63
N GLY A 151 -7.53 11.18 -14.86
CA GLY A 151 -6.38 11.98 -14.44
C GLY A 151 -5.70 11.66 -13.10
N GLY A 152 -6.16 10.65 -12.36
CA GLY A 152 -5.63 10.31 -11.03
C GLY A 152 -4.32 9.56 -11.09
N LYS A 153 -3.42 9.88 -10.18
CA LYS A 153 -2.04 9.40 -10.17
C LYS A 153 -1.72 8.64 -8.89
N ILE A 154 -1.07 7.49 -9.04
CA ILE A 154 -0.47 6.73 -7.94
C ILE A 154 1.04 6.76 -8.12
N VAL A 155 1.76 7.06 -7.04
CA VAL A 155 3.21 6.85 -6.96
C VAL A 155 3.47 5.95 -5.76
N ALA A 156 4.09 4.80 -5.98
CA ALA A 156 4.41 3.87 -4.92
C ALA A 156 5.87 3.39 -4.99
N GLN A 157 6.46 3.15 -3.83
CA GLN A 157 7.83 2.69 -3.71
C GLN A 157 7.97 1.77 -2.50
N VAL A 158 8.88 0.81 -2.58
CA VAL A 158 9.25 -0.10 -1.49
C VAL A 158 10.77 -0.14 -1.35
N THR A 159 11.26 -0.11 -0.12
CA THR A 159 12.68 -0.22 0.22
C THR A 159 12.79 -1.00 1.53
N GLY A 160 13.47 -2.14 1.51
CA GLY A 160 13.59 -3.00 2.69
C GLY A 160 12.22 -3.40 3.24
N THR A 161 11.98 -3.16 4.53
CA THR A 161 10.69 -3.41 5.20
C THR A 161 9.76 -2.19 5.25
N TYR A 162 9.95 -1.21 4.38
CA TYR A 162 9.11 -0.02 4.30
C TYR A 162 8.61 0.20 2.87
N ALA A 163 7.30 0.41 2.74
CA ALA A 163 6.66 0.80 1.50
C ALA A 163 5.88 2.10 1.69
N VAL A 164 5.68 2.84 0.62
CA VAL A 164 4.83 4.03 0.59
C VAL A 164 4.03 4.06 -0.69
N ALA A 165 2.76 4.46 -0.62
CA ALA A 165 1.93 4.80 -1.76
C ALA A 165 1.26 6.17 -1.56
N ARG A 166 1.29 7.00 -2.60
CA ARG A 166 0.68 8.33 -2.64
C ARG A 166 -0.37 8.38 -3.73
N PHE A 167 -1.59 8.76 -3.37
CA PHE A 167 -2.67 9.05 -4.31
C PHE A 167 -2.77 10.55 -4.56
N ASN A 168 -2.88 10.95 -5.82
CA ASN A 168 -2.94 12.35 -6.26
C ASN A 168 -4.00 12.50 -7.36
N ASN A 169 -4.65 13.66 -7.49
CA ASN A 169 -5.51 14.00 -8.64
C ASN A 169 -5.65 15.51 -8.89
#